data_AF-A0A7U5XYE6-F1
#
_entry.id   AF-A0A7U5XYE6-F1
#
_cell.length_a   1.000
_cell.length_b   1.000
_cell.length_c   1.000
_cell.angle_alpha   90.00
_cell.angle_beta   90.00
_cell.angle_gamma   90.00
#
_symmetry.space_group_name_H-M   'P 1'
#
loop_
_entity.id
_entity.type
_entity.pdbx_description
1 polymer ?
#
loop_
_entity_poly.entity_id
_entity_poly.type
_entity_poly.pdbx_seq_one_letter_code
_entity_poly.pdbx_strand_id
1 'polypeptide(L)'
;MDPSAPAAQAAAALEVSFDGHHYHYRDYRYESMDDALRYARCERARPGFVPDRTFQPQWLPAWLPAAADVALMRTFGIAYEQGYFRLGPYRYERLADAIGYARLAQRTPAAIAQ
;
A
#
# COMPACT_ATOMS: atom_id res chain seq x y z
N MET A 1 2.63 -11.62 5.33
CA MET A 1 1.79 -12.69 5.90
C MET A 1 1.91 -13.90 4.98
N ASP A 2 1.93 -15.10 5.55
CA ASP A 2 1.95 -16.35 4.77
C ASP A 2 0.61 -16.49 4.01
N PRO A 3 0.61 -16.76 2.69
CA PRO A 3 -0.62 -16.94 1.91
C PRO A 3 -1.47 -18.14 2.39
N SER A 4 -0.91 -19.05 3.20
CA SER A 4 -1.66 -20.14 3.84
C SER A 4 -2.50 -19.70 5.04
N ALA A 5 -2.32 -18.46 5.53
CA ALA A 5 -3.07 -17.96 6.66
C ALA A 5 -4.59 -17.99 6.39
N PRO A 6 -5.43 -18.40 7.34
CA PRO A 6 -6.88 -18.51 7.15
C PRO A 6 -7.52 -17.18 6.75
N ALA A 7 -6.95 -16.05 7.17
CA ALA A 7 -7.39 -14.72 6.77
C ALA A 7 -7.15 -14.43 5.27
N ALA A 8 -6.00 -14.84 4.73
CA ALA A 8 -5.68 -14.67 3.32
C ALA A 8 -6.58 -15.54 2.42
N GLN A 9 -6.90 -16.77 2.86
CA GLN A 9 -7.84 -17.64 2.16
C GLN A 9 -9.28 -17.06 2.15
N ALA A 10 -9.75 -16.54 3.29
CA ALA A 10 -11.06 -15.90 3.38
C ALA A 10 -11.16 -14.64 2.49
N ALA A 11 -10.07 -13.87 2.41
CA ALA A 11 -9.95 -12.71 1.54
C ALA A 11 -9.91 -13.09 0.05
N ALA A 12 -9.13 -14.10 -0.33
CA ALA A 12 -9.10 -14.61 -1.70
C ALA A 12 -10.47 -15.11 -2.17
N ALA A 13 -11.24 -15.78 -1.29
CA ALA A 13 -12.61 -16.22 -1.59
C ALA A 13 -13.60 -15.05 -1.82
N LEU A 14 -13.21 -13.85 -1.39
CA LEU A 14 -13.93 -12.59 -1.57
C LEU A 14 -13.32 -11.70 -2.67
N GLU A 15 -12.45 -12.24 -3.52
CA GLU A 15 -11.76 -11.48 -4.59
C GLU A 15 -10.86 -10.36 -4.05
N VAL A 16 -10.38 -10.51 -2.81
CA VAL A 16 -9.44 -9.58 -2.18
C VAL A 16 -8.01 -10.12 -2.32
N SER A 17 -7.11 -9.26 -2.76
CA SER A 17 -5.67 -9.52 -2.93
C SER A 17 -4.84 -8.51 -2.14
N PHE A 18 -3.54 -8.75 -2.02
CA PHE A 18 -2.60 -7.90 -1.32
C PHE A 18 -1.31 -7.73 -2.12
N ASP A 19 -0.97 -6.49 -2.47
CA ASP A 19 0.17 -6.15 -3.33
C ASP A 19 1.48 -5.93 -2.56
N GLY A 20 1.48 -6.18 -1.25
CA GLY A 20 2.62 -5.92 -0.36
C GLY A 20 2.53 -4.60 0.38
N HIS A 21 1.69 -3.66 -0.06
CA HIS A 21 1.45 -2.37 0.60
C HIS A 21 -0.03 -2.18 0.98
N HIS A 22 -0.94 -2.55 0.09
CA HIS A 22 -2.37 -2.30 0.15
C HIS A 22 -3.18 -3.54 -0.21
N TYR A 23 -4.42 -3.57 0.26
CA TYR A 23 -5.41 -4.56 -0.11
C TYR A 23 -6.18 -4.09 -1.34
N HIS A 24 -6.44 -4.99 -2.26
CA HIS A 24 -7.15 -4.69 -3.50
C HIS A 24 -8.39 -5.55 -3.62
N TYR A 25 -9.50 -4.93 -3.96
CA TYR A 25 -10.72 -5.59 -4.37
C TYR A 25 -11.13 -5.01 -5.73
N ARG A 26 -10.99 -5.80 -6.79
CA ARG A 26 -11.22 -5.37 -8.18
C ARG A 26 -10.40 -4.10 -8.48
N ASP A 27 -11.05 -3.01 -8.91
CA ASP A 27 -10.41 -1.73 -9.22
C ASP A 27 -10.17 -0.83 -7.99
N TYR A 28 -10.53 -1.29 -6.79
CA TYR A 28 -10.47 -0.50 -5.57
C TYR A 28 -9.31 -0.92 -4.66
N ARG A 29 -8.60 0.09 -4.15
CA ARG A 29 -7.49 -0.07 -3.20
C ARG A 29 -7.88 0.36 -1.80
N TYR A 30 -7.47 -0.42 -0.81
CA TYR A 30 -7.75 -0.23 0.61
C TYR A 30 -6.47 -0.34 1.45
N GLU A 31 -6.40 0.45 2.51
CA GLU A 31 -5.28 0.46 3.46
C GLU A 31 -5.43 -0.66 4.52
N SER A 32 -6.67 -1.13 4.74
CA SER A 32 -7.03 -2.15 5.71
C SER A 32 -7.70 -3.36 5.05
N MET A 33 -7.33 -4.56 5.52
CA MET A 33 -7.97 -5.81 5.11
C MET A 33 -9.45 -5.84 5.49
N ASP A 34 -9.79 -5.31 6.67
CA ASP A 34 -11.15 -5.34 7.20
C ASP A 34 -12.09 -4.51 6.32
N ASP A 35 -11.63 -3.35 5.84
CA ASP A 35 -12.39 -2.50 4.93
C ASP A 35 -12.62 -3.18 3.58
N ALA A 36 -11.58 -3.78 3.00
CA ALA A 36 -11.70 -4.52 1.74
C ALA A 36 -12.69 -5.69 1.88
N LEU A 37 -12.58 -6.47 2.95
CA LEU A 37 -13.48 -7.60 3.23
C LEU A 37 -14.93 -7.15 3.44
N ARG A 38 -15.13 -6.08 4.21
CA ARG A 38 -16.45 -5.50 4.46
C ARG A 38 -17.09 -5.04 3.16
N TYR A 39 -16.34 -4.34 2.32
CA TYR A 39 -16.82 -3.87 1.03
C TYR A 39 -17.19 -5.04 0.11
N ALA A 40 -16.31 -6.03 -0.03
CA ALA A 40 -16.56 -7.23 -0.83
C ALA A 40 -17.82 -7.99 -0.38
N ARG A 41 -18.04 -8.13 0.94
CA ARG A 41 -19.25 -8.76 1.49
C ARG A 41 -20.50 -7.95 1.16
N CYS A 42 -20.45 -6.63 1.31
CA CYS A 42 -21.55 -5.75 0.95
C CYS A 42 -21.88 -5.81 -0.54
N GLU A 43 -20.88 -5.89 -1.41
CA GLU A 43 -21.09 -5.97 -2.86
C GLU A 43 -21.68 -7.32 -3.28
N ARG A 44 -21.20 -8.43 -2.70
CA ARG A 44 -21.75 -9.78 -2.91
C ARG A 44 -23.20 -9.94 -2.49
N ALA A 45 -23.63 -9.17 -1.48
CA ALA A 45 -25.02 -9.18 -1.02
C ALA A 45 -25.96 -8.41 -1.96
N ARG A 46 -25.43 -7.66 -2.95
CA ARG A 46 -26.26 -6.89 -3.88
C ARG A 46 -26.90 -7.81 -4.94
N PRO A 47 -28.17 -7.60 -5.29
CA PRO A 47 -28.80 -8.31 -6.39
C PRO A 47 -28.10 -7.98 -7.71
N GLY A 48 -27.75 -9.02 -8.48
CA GLY A 48 -27.02 -8.89 -9.74
C GLY A 48 -25.49 -8.95 -9.63
N PHE A 49 -24.94 -9.23 -8.44
CA PHE A 49 -23.50 -9.47 -8.30
C PHE A 49 -23.05 -10.67 -9.13
N VAL A 50 -22.00 -10.46 -9.95
CA VAL A 50 -21.33 -11.52 -10.69
C VAL A 50 -19.89 -11.63 -10.16
N PRO A 51 -19.49 -12.80 -9.63
CA PRO A 51 -18.09 -13.07 -9.29
C PRO A 51 -17.23 -13.08 -10.54
N ASP A 52 -16.04 -12.50 -10.44
CA ASP A 52 -15.01 -12.59 -11.45
C ASP A 52 -14.28 -13.94 -11.33
N ARG A 53 -14.58 -14.85 -12.26
CA ARG A 53 -13.95 -16.18 -12.33
C ARG A 53 -12.50 -16.14 -12.83
N THR A 54 -12.06 -15.02 -13.38
CA THR A 54 -10.70 -14.83 -13.88
C THR A 54 -9.78 -14.22 -12.83
N PHE A 55 -10.33 -13.77 -11.70
CA PHE A 55 -9.57 -13.24 -10.59
C PHE A 55 -8.56 -14.25 -10.07
N GLN A 56 -7.29 -13.87 -10.06
CA GLN A 56 -6.22 -14.63 -9.45
C GLN A 56 -5.75 -13.87 -8.20
N PRO A 57 -5.94 -14.42 -6.99
CA PRO A 57 -5.52 -13.75 -5.77
C PRO A 57 -3.99 -13.63 -5.75
N GLN A 58 -3.50 -12.40 -5.81
CA GLN A 58 -2.10 -12.09 -5.58
C GLN A 58 -1.88 -11.79 -4.11
N TRP A 59 -1.00 -12.55 -3.45
CA TRP A 59 -0.58 -12.30 -2.07
C TRP A 59 0.92 -12.12 -2.03
N LEU A 60 1.35 -10.88 -2.11
CA LEU A 60 2.76 -10.54 -1.96
C LEU A 60 3.12 -10.44 -0.47
N PRO A 61 4.38 -10.74 -0.10
CA PRO A 61 4.86 -10.46 1.23
C PRO A 61 4.72 -8.95 1.50
N ALA A 62 4.36 -8.60 2.74
CA ALA A 62 4.33 -7.21 3.16
C ALA A 62 5.70 -6.59 2.90
N TRP A 63 5.70 -5.42 2.27
CA TRP A 63 6.92 -4.71 1.99
C TRP A 63 7.63 -4.41 3.32
N LEU A 64 8.89 -4.84 3.39
CA LEU A 64 9.76 -4.58 4.52
C LEU A 64 10.98 -3.83 3.97
N PRO A 65 11.35 -2.68 4.57
CA PRO A 65 12.50 -1.94 4.11
C PRO A 65 13.76 -2.78 4.27
N ALA A 66 14.58 -2.87 3.23
CA ALA A 66 15.92 -3.43 3.36
C ALA A 66 16.80 -2.49 4.20
N ALA A 67 17.94 -2.99 4.70
CA ALA A 67 18.86 -2.16 5.50
C ALA A 67 19.30 -0.87 4.77
N ALA A 68 19.50 -0.96 3.45
CA ALA A 68 19.80 0.20 2.61
C ALA A 68 18.63 1.19 2.53
N ASP A 69 17.39 0.69 2.42
CA ASP A 69 16.18 1.53 2.41
C ASP A 69 15.99 2.24 3.75
N VAL A 70 16.19 1.53 4.87
CA VAL A 70 16.14 2.12 6.22
C VAL A 70 17.18 3.22 6.37
N ALA A 71 18.40 3.02 5.87
CA ALA A 71 19.46 4.03 5.92
C ALA A 71 19.04 5.28 5.12
N LEU A 72 18.55 5.10 3.89
CA LEU A 72 18.06 6.20 3.06
C LEU A 72 16.89 6.94 3.71
N MET A 73 15.90 6.21 4.21
CA MET A 73 14.76 6.79 4.92
C MET A 73 15.21 7.63 6.11
N ARG A 74 16.16 7.13 6.92
CA ARG A 74 16.73 7.90 8.03
C ARG A 74 17.49 9.15 7.57
N THR A 75 18.31 9.04 6.52
CA THR A 75 19.05 10.17 5.95
C THR A 75 18.11 11.29 5.47
N PHE A 76 16.99 10.94 4.87
CA PHE A 76 16.04 11.91 4.32
C PHE A 76 14.89 12.27 5.26
N GLY A 77 14.80 11.68 6.45
CA GLY A 77 13.69 11.89 7.39
C GLY A 77 12.35 11.34 6.87
N ILE A 78 12.38 10.26 6.09
CA ILE A 78 11.20 9.60 5.52
C ILE A 78 10.69 8.55 6.52
N ALA A 79 9.41 8.62 6.88
CA ALA A 79 8.71 7.60 7.65
C ALA A 79 7.91 6.68 6.73
N TYR A 80 7.72 5.41 7.11
CA TYR A 80 6.78 4.51 6.44
C TYR A 80 5.61 4.21 7.36
N GLU A 81 4.43 4.66 6.98
CA GLU A 81 3.20 4.60 7.77
C GLU A 81 2.05 4.09 6.89
N GLN A 82 1.38 3.02 7.33
CA GLN A 82 0.16 2.49 6.71
C GLN A 82 0.26 2.27 5.19
N GLY A 83 1.41 1.79 4.70
CA GLY A 83 1.62 1.52 3.28
C GLY A 83 2.25 2.68 2.49
N TYR A 84 2.36 3.87 3.08
CA TYR A 84 2.88 5.07 2.42
C TYR A 84 4.18 5.59 3.02
N PHE A 85 4.95 6.27 2.20
CA PHE A 85 6.16 6.99 2.58
C PHE A 85 5.83 8.46 2.85
N ARG A 86 6.12 8.93 4.06
CA ARG A 86 5.89 10.31 4.47
C ARG A 86 7.19 11.07 4.58
N LEU A 87 7.22 12.26 3.98
CA LEU A 87 8.32 13.21 4.08
C LEU A 87 7.73 14.56 4.49
N GLY A 88 7.83 14.90 5.78
CA GLY A 88 7.16 16.06 6.34
C GLY A 88 5.64 16.03 6.11
N PRO A 89 5.03 17.04 5.45
CA PRO A 89 3.59 17.07 5.18
C PRO A 89 3.17 16.22 3.97
N TYR A 90 4.12 15.72 3.17
CA TYR A 90 3.84 15.02 1.92
C TYR A 90 3.78 13.51 2.10
N ARG A 91 2.85 12.88 1.38
CA ARG A 91 2.65 11.42 1.33
C ARG A 91 2.96 10.90 -0.07
N TYR A 92 3.72 9.82 -0.15
CA TYR A 92 4.14 9.17 -1.37
C TYR A 92 3.81 7.67 -1.33
N GLU A 93 3.50 7.11 -2.49
CA GLU A 93 3.21 5.68 -2.64
C GLU A 93 4.48 4.85 -2.80
N ARG A 94 5.54 5.46 -3.35
CA ARG A 94 6.82 4.79 -3.61
C ARG A 94 7.96 5.52 -2.90
N LEU A 95 8.86 4.75 -2.30
CA LEU A 95 10.06 5.27 -1.65
C LEU A 95 10.92 6.09 -2.61
N ALA A 96 11.04 5.63 -3.87
CA ALA A 96 11.82 6.31 -4.90
C ALA A 96 11.32 7.74 -5.17
N ASP A 97 10.00 7.97 -5.13
CA ASP A 97 9.41 9.30 -5.35
C ASP A 97 9.72 10.22 -4.15
N ALA A 98 9.56 9.71 -2.93
CA ALA A 98 9.90 10.45 -1.71
C ALA A 98 11.40 10.83 -1.67
N ILE A 99 12.29 9.90 -2.03
CA ILE A 99 13.74 10.15 -2.13
C ILE A 99 14.04 11.16 -3.25
N GLY A 100 13.40 11.01 -4.41
CA GLY A 100 13.56 11.93 -5.54
C GLY A 100 13.22 13.37 -5.14
N TYR A 101 12.10 13.55 -4.45
CA TYR A 101 11.71 14.85 -3.91
C TYR A 101 12.67 15.35 -2.83
N ALA A 102 13.07 14.51 -1.87
CA ALA A 102 14.01 14.89 -0.82
C ALA A 102 15.36 15.35 -1.37
N ARG A 103 15.86 14.68 -2.43
CA ARG A 103 17.08 15.07 -3.15
C ARG A 103 16.91 16.41 -3.86
N LEU A 104 15.76 16.65 -4.49
CA LEU A 104 15.45 17.93 -5.12
C LEU A 104 15.40 19.06 -4.08
N ALA A 105 14.75 18.83 -2.94
CA ALA A 105 14.64 19.78 -1.84
C ALA A 105 16.01 20.13 -1.23
N GLN A 106 16.94 19.17 -1.12
CA GLN A 106 18.31 19.44 -0.64
C GLN A 106 19.17 20.20 -1.66
N ARG A 107 18.95 19.96 -2.95
CA ARG A 107 19.63 20.72 -4.03
C ARG A 107 19.11 22.14 -4.16
N THR A 108 17.94 22.40 -3.60
CA THR A 108 17.32 23.72 -3.56
C THR A 108 17.34 24.17 -2.11
N PRO A 109 18.50 24.59 -1.54
CA PRO A 109 18.43 25.35 -0.31
C PRO A 109 17.54 26.55 -0.63
N ALA A 110 16.49 26.72 0.17
CA ALA A 110 15.52 27.78 0.02
C ALA A 110 16.24 29.11 -0.26
N ALA A 111 16.21 29.54 -1.51
CA ALA A 111 16.38 30.94 -1.88
C ALA A 111 15.05 31.64 -1.58
N ILE A 112 14.79 31.84 -0.28
CA ILE A 112 13.79 32.72 0.33
C ILE A 112 14.15 32.72 1.84
N ALA A 113 14.88 33.69 2.41
CA ALA A 113 14.45 35.06 2.71
C ALA A 113 12.98 35.04 3.19
N GLN A 114 12.65 35.28 4.46
CA GLN A 114 13.06 36.36 5.37
C GLN A 114 13.00 35.90 6.83
#